data_AF-A0A561WWH3-F1
#
_entry.id   AF-A0A561WWH3-F1
#
_cell.length_a   1.000
_cell.length_b   1.000
_cell.length_c   1.000
_cell.angle_alpha   90.00
_cell.angle_beta   90.00
_cell.angle_gamma   90.00
#
_symmetry.space_group_name_H-M   'P 1'
#
loop_
_entity.id
_entity.type
_entity.pdbx_description
1 polymer ?
#
loop_
_entity_poly.entity_id
_entity_poly.type
_entity_poly.pdbx_seq_one_letter_code
_entity_poly.pdbx_strand_id
1 'polypeptide(L)' 'MAGRWWNGIWGRLGRRDVWLTREVRWKVIARAGDAETGRVLRWDFDTEPEALAMIQRLLAADAGGSWRKQDGDAASSPPQ' A
#
# COMPACT_ATOMS: atom_id res chain seq x y z
N MET A 1 -8.30 -13.21 1.80
CA MET A 1 -8.42 -14.07 2.98
C MET A 1 -7.92 -15.47 2.61
N ALA A 2 -6.72 -15.85 3.04
CA ALA A 2 -6.03 -17.11 2.69
C ALA A 2 -6.44 -18.32 3.56
N GLY A 3 -7.37 -18.16 4.49
CA GLY A 3 -7.99 -19.27 5.22
C GLY A 3 -9.01 -18.80 6.25
N ARG A 4 -9.94 -19.68 6.64
CA ARG A 4 -10.89 -19.44 7.74
C ARG A 4 -11.12 -20.72 8.52
N TRP A 5 -11.14 -20.59 9.83
CA TRP A 5 -11.48 -21.65 10.76
C TRP A 5 -12.46 -21.13 11.78
N TRP A 6 -13.29 -22.03 12.28
CA TRP A 6 -14.24 -21.76 13.34
C TRP A 6 -14.29 -22.96 14.27
N ASN A 7 -14.53 -22.73 15.55
CA ASN A 7 -14.38 -23.74 16.59
C ASN A 7 -15.57 -24.69 16.78
N GLY A 8 -16.56 -24.70 15.86
CA GLY A 8 -17.70 -25.62 15.91
C GLY A 8 -18.77 -25.31 16.97
N ILE A 9 -18.56 -24.31 17.84
CA ILE A 9 -19.46 -24.02 18.97
C ILE A 9 -20.59 -23.09 18.52
N TRP A 10 -21.83 -23.54 18.72
CA TRP A 10 -23.04 -22.75 18.51
C TRP A 10 -23.40 -21.95 19.76
N GLY A 11 -23.51 -20.63 19.63
CA GLY A 11 -23.86 -19.72 20.74
C GLY A 11 -22.88 -18.55 20.89
N ARG A 12 -23.38 -17.40 21.36
CA ARG A 12 -22.61 -16.13 21.39
C ARG A 12 -21.46 -16.12 22.39
N LEU A 13 -21.52 -16.90 23.48
CA LEU A 13 -20.48 -16.91 24.51
C LEU A 13 -19.25 -17.77 24.17
N GLY A 14 -19.39 -18.79 23.30
CA GLY A 14 -18.33 -19.76 23.04
C GLY A 14 -17.76 -19.74 21.62
N ARG A 15 -18.38 -19.00 20.69
CA ARG A 15 -17.97 -18.95 19.29
C ARG A 15 -16.62 -18.23 19.14
N ARG A 16 -15.70 -18.85 18.41
CA ARG A 16 -14.40 -18.27 18.03
C ARG A 16 -14.17 -18.52 16.54
N ASP A 17 -13.91 -17.44 15.82
CA ASP A 17 -13.56 -17.45 14.40
C ASP A 17 -12.11 -16.98 14.26
N VAL A 18 -11.33 -17.67 13.41
CA VAL A 18 -9.98 -17.26 13.02
C VAL A 18 -9.95 -17.18 11.51
N TRP A 19 -9.33 -16.14 10.97
CA TRP A 19 -9.10 -16.03 9.54
C TRP A 19 -7.67 -15.61 9.24
N LEU A 20 -7.16 -16.15 8.14
CA LEU A 20 -5.89 -15.77 7.53
C LEU A 20 -6.21 -14.87 6.35
N THR A 21 -5.46 -13.78 6.15
CA THR A 21 -5.48 -12.98 4.92
C THR A 21 -4.10 -12.98 4.28
N ARG A 22 -4.07 -12.87 2.95
CA ARG A 22 -2.86 -12.56 2.20
C ARG A 22 -3.17 -11.28 1.45
N GLU A 23 -2.49 -10.20 1.82
CA GLU A 23 -2.53 -8.95 1.09
C GLU A 23 -1.16 -8.77 0.45
N VAL A 24 -1.08 -8.87 -0.88
CA VAL A 24 0.11 -8.47 -1.64
C VAL A 24 -0.37 -7.37 -2.57
N ARG A 25 -0.45 -6.15 -2.02
CA ARG A 25 -0.80 -4.95 -2.79
C ARG A 25 0.42 -4.06 -2.91
N TRP A 26 0.59 -3.50 -4.09
CA TRP A 26 1.58 -2.48 -4.37
C TRP A 26 1.03 -1.14 -3.92
N LYS A 27 1.82 -0.41 -3.12
CA LYS A 27 1.41 0.90 -2.61
C LYS A 27 2.23 1.98 -3.28
N VAL A 28 1.57 2.96 -3.87
CA VAL A 28 2.20 4.18 -4.36
C VAL A 28 1.83 5.30 -3.39
N ILE A 29 2.84 5.98 -2.87
CA ILE A 29 2.67 7.13 -1.97
C ILE A 29 3.38 8.30 -2.61
N ALA A 30 2.67 9.42 -2.75
CA ALA A 30 3.23 10.67 -3.25
C ALA A 30 2.93 11.79 -2.26
N ARG A 31 3.79 12.82 -2.26
CA ARG A 31 3.53 14.07 -1.56
C ARG A 31 3.28 15.14 -2.60
N ALA A 32 2.12 15.80 -2.52
CA ALA A 32 1.77 16.93 -3.35
C ALA A 32 1.99 18.22 -2.55
N GLY A 33 2.92 19.07 -2.98
CA GLY A 33 3.36 20.26 -2.26
C GLY A 33 4.73 20.07 -1.58
N ASP A 34 5.11 21.02 -0.74
CA ASP A 34 6.40 20.99 -0.04
C ASP A 34 6.46 19.94 1.08
N ALA A 35 7.64 19.77 1.68
CA ALA A 35 7.87 18.74 2.68
C ALA A 35 7.14 18.97 4.02
N GLU A 36 6.77 20.22 4.34
CA GLU A 36 6.16 20.60 5.61
C GLU A 36 4.63 20.67 5.54
N THR A 37 4.07 21.13 4.42
CA THR A 37 2.63 21.35 4.26
C THR A 37 1.97 20.46 3.20
N GLY A 38 2.78 19.71 2.45
CA GLY A 38 2.31 18.89 1.34
C GLY A 38 1.38 17.74 1.77
N ARG A 39 0.30 17.56 1.02
CA ARG A 39 -0.65 16.47 1.26
C ARG A 39 -0.05 15.14 0.82
N VAL A 40 -0.14 14.14 1.68
CA VAL A 40 0.20 12.75 1.33
C VAL A 40 -0.97 12.12 0.58
N LEU A 41 -0.69 11.63 -0.62
CA LEU A 41 -1.59 10.87 -1.48
C LEU A 41 -1.16 9.40 -1.47
N ARG A 42 -2.13 8.48 -1.42
CA ARG A 42 -1.89 7.03 -1.33
C ARG A 42 -2.79 6.29 -2.31
N TRP A 43 -2.22 5.33 -3.02
CA TRP A 43 -2.93 4.42 -3.91
C TRP A 43 -2.46 2.99 -3.66
N ASP A 44 -3.37 2.03 -3.75
CA ASP A 44 -3.10 0.60 -3.66
C ASP A 44 -3.45 -0.06 -5.01
N PHE A 45 -2.59 -0.95 -5.47
CA PHE A 45 -2.73 -1.70 -6.71
C PHE A 45 -2.54 -3.19 -6.47
N ASP A 46 -3.22 -4.02 -7.24
CA ASP A 46 -3.09 -5.48 -7.14
C ASP A 46 -1.85 -5.99 -7.90
N THR A 47 -1.33 -5.23 -8.87
CA THR A 47 -0.17 -5.61 -9.66
C THR A 47 0.93 -4.54 -9.73
N GLU A 48 2.17 -4.99 -9.93
CA GLU A 48 3.34 -4.13 -10.07
C GLU A 48 3.23 -3.19 -11.29
N PRO A 49 2.81 -3.65 -12.48
CA PRO A 49 2.69 -2.78 -13.65
C PRO A 49 1.69 -1.63 -13.46
N GLU A 50 0.59 -1.86 -12.74
CA GLU A 50 -0.39 -0.79 -12.44
C GLU A 50 0.19 0.27 -11.51
N ALA A 51 0.94 -0.16 -10.49
CA ALA A 51 1.65 0.75 -9.60
C ALA A 51 2.71 1.56 -10.35
N LEU A 52 3.48 0.91 -11.23
CA LEU A 52 4.47 1.57 -12.09
C LEU A 52 3.82 2.58 -13.04
N ALA A 53 2.66 2.26 -13.62
CA ALA A 53 1.92 3.19 -14.48
C ALA A 53 1.47 4.45 -13.71
N MET A 54 1.03 4.29 -12.45
CA MET A 54 0.71 5.43 -11.59
C MET A 54 1.95 6.28 -11.28
N ILE A 55 3.09 5.65 -10.98
CA ILE A 55 4.35 6.35 -10.79
C ILE A 55 4.69 7.17 -12.03
N GLN A 56 4.66 6.57 -13.23
CA GLN A 56 4.96 7.30 -14.47
C GLN A 56 4.02 8.48 -14.71
N ARG A 57 2.72 8.32 -14.40
CA ARG A 57 1.76 9.42 -14.48
C ARG A 57 2.08 10.56 -13.52
N LEU A 58 2.46 10.25 -12.28
CA LEU A 58 2.82 11.25 -11.28
C LEU A 58 4.08 12.01 -11.69
N LEU A 59 5.10 11.30 -12.19
CA LEU A 59 6.34 11.90 -12.67
C LEU A 59 6.10 12.81 -13.89
N ALA A 60 5.22 12.40 -14.81
CA ALA A 60 4.89 13.19 -16.01
C ALA A 60 4.01 14.41 -15.71
N ALA A 61 3.17 14.35 -14.66
CA ALA A 61 2.32 15.46 -14.27
C ALA A 61 3.08 16.57 -13.54
N ASP A 62 4.21 16.24 -12.90
CA ASP A 62 5.08 17.21 -12.27
C ASP A 62 6.05 17.80 -13.30
N ALA A 63 5.67 18.97 -13.83
CA ALA A 63 6.45 19.68 -14.86
C ALA A 63 7.74 20.34 -14.33
N GLY A 64 8.14 20.07 -13.08
CA GLY A 64 9.09 20.90 -12.33
C GLY A 64 10.47 20.31 -12.05
N GLY A 65 10.71 19.01 -12.30
CA GLY A 65 11.93 18.37 -11.82
C GLY A 65 12.51 17.24 -12.67
N SER A 66 13.84 17.12 -12.65
CA SER A 66 14.56 15.94 -13.12
C SER A 66 14.51 14.85 -12.04
N TRP A 67 13.57 13.94 -12.18
CA TRP A 67 13.42 12.79 -11.28
C TRP A 67 14.61 11.84 -11.38
N ARG A 68 15.13 11.41 -10.23
CA ARG A 68 16.21 10.42 -10.13
C ARG A 68 15.72 9.22 -9.34
N LYS A 69 15.79 8.02 -9.93
CA LYS A 69 15.58 6.77 -9.21
C LYS A 69 16.79 6.54 -8.31
N GLN A 70 16.56 6.37 -7.02
CA GLN A 70 17.57 5.88 -6.08
C GLN A 70 17.30 4.38 -5.91
N ASP A 71 18.22 3.53 -6.37
CA ASP A 71 18.19 2.11 -6.04
C ASP A 71 18.63 1.95 -4.59
N GLY A 72 17.71 1.50 -3.74
CA GLY A 72 17.93 1.25 -2.33
C GLY A 72 17.65 -0.21 -1.99
N ASP A 73 18.71 -0.94 -1.68
CA ASP A 73 18.61 -2.12 -0.81
C ASP A 73 18.03 -1.68 0.55
N ALA A 74 17.18 -2.53 1.13
CA ALA A 74 16.47 -2.38 2.41
C ALA A 74 15.20 -1.51 2.46
N ALA A 75 14.10 -2.24 2.71
CA ALA A 75 12.82 -1.77 3.20
C ALA A 75 12.94 -0.70 4.31
N SER A 76 12.77 0.56 3.94
CA SER A 76 12.42 1.60 4.90
C SER A 76 10.90 1.60 5.04
N SER A 77 10.40 1.18 6.21
CA SER A 77 8.97 1.18 6.52
C SER A 77 8.38 2.58 6.30
N PRO A 78 7.19 2.70 5.69
CA PRO A 78 6.53 4.00 5.55
C PRO A 78 6.19 4.56 6.95
N PRO A 79 6.29 5.88 7.18
CA PRO A 79 5.88 6.48 8.44
C PRO A 79 4.37 6.25 8.67
N GLN A 80 4.02 5.86 9.91
CA GLN A 80 2.64 5.61 10.36
C GLN A 80 1.78 6.87 10.36
#